data_AF-A0A432F6Q0-F1
#
_entry.id   AF-A0A432F6Q0-F1
#
_cell.length_a   1.000
_cell.length_b   1.000
_cell.length_c   1.000
_cell.angle_alpha   90.00
_cell.angle_beta   90.00
_cell.angle_gamma   90.00
#
_symmetry.space_group_name_H-M   'P 1'
#
loop_
_entity.id
_entity.type
_entity.pdbx_description
1 polymer ?
#
loop_
_entity_poly.entity_id
_entity_poly.type
_entity_poly.pdbx_seq_one_letter_code
_entity_poly.pdbx_strand_id
1 'polypeptide(L)'
;MAPDGTFYLTDGDSKLYFGQRGGIFYCYNLEGNSEVLKILFTALSKIPLNLNGTIKWRDSLPLAVLTKLRFKNLIYFLSSFYHRLLKVESNFVNEDNFRYQVKGEFLGKKFLCRVKISQKDKFVEEVSLKTDEGVFVLKRA
;
A
#
# COMPACT_ATOMS: atom_id res chain seq x y z
N MET A 1 -15.02 6.00 10.82
CA MET A 1 -14.23 7.18 11.21
C MET A 1 -14.19 7.20 12.72
N ALA A 2 -13.03 7.41 13.33
CA ALA A 2 -12.95 7.56 14.78
C ALA A 2 -13.54 8.92 15.21
N PRO A 3 -13.92 9.09 16.50
CA PRO A 3 -14.51 10.33 17.01
C PRO A 3 -13.63 11.57 16.83
N ASP A 4 -12.32 11.38 16.68
CA ASP A 4 -11.30 12.40 16.42
C ASP A 4 -11.21 12.82 14.94
N GLY A 5 -12.04 12.25 14.06
CA GLY A 5 -12.01 12.50 12.62
C GLY A 5 -11.01 11.63 11.86
N THR A 6 -10.34 10.69 12.53
CA THR A 6 -9.36 9.80 11.88
C THR A 6 -10.05 8.73 11.02
N PHE A 7 -9.60 8.57 9.77
CA PHE A 7 -10.09 7.55 8.86
C PHE A 7 -9.23 6.28 8.91
N TYR A 8 -9.90 5.13 9.04
CA TYR A 8 -9.25 3.83 9.02
C TYR A 8 -10.17 2.74 8.44
N LEU A 9 -9.55 1.72 7.85
CA LEU A 9 -10.18 0.44 7.55
C LEU A 9 -9.86 -0.53 8.69
N THR A 10 -10.80 -1.40 9.05
CA THR A 10 -10.58 -2.39 10.12
C THR A 10 -11.26 -3.70 9.78
N ASP A 11 -10.64 -4.79 10.22
CA ASP A 11 -11.22 -6.13 10.25
C ASP A 11 -11.71 -6.54 11.65
N GLY A 12 -11.76 -5.59 12.59
CA GLY A 12 -12.10 -5.81 14.01
C GLY A 12 -10.88 -5.74 14.91
N ASP A 13 -9.79 -6.42 14.54
CA ASP A 13 -8.58 -6.57 15.36
C ASP A 13 -7.43 -5.66 14.91
N SER A 14 -7.39 -5.32 13.62
CA SER A 14 -6.36 -4.49 13.01
C SER A 14 -6.96 -3.23 12.41
N LYS A 15 -6.15 -2.17 12.29
CA LYS A 15 -6.58 -0.87 11.75
C LYS A 15 -5.56 -0.34 10.76
N LEU A 16 -5.99 -0.07 9.53
CA LEU A 16 -5.22 0.59 8.49
C LEU A 16 -5.69 2.04 8.36
N TYR A 17 -4.85 2.96 8.80
CA TYR A 17 -5.12 4.39 8.79
C TYR A 17 -4.75 5.01 7.44
N PHE A 18 -5.64 5.86 6.93
CA PHE A 18 -5.48 6.51 5.64
C PHE A 18 -5.98 7.95 5.65
N GLY A 19 -5.55 8.72 4.66
CA GLY A 19 -5.94 10.11 4.50
C GLY A 19 -5.86 10.56 3.05
N GLN A 20 -6.34 11.77 2.80
CA GLN A 20 -6.25 12.43 1.52
C GLN A 20 -5.73 13.85 1.70
N ARG A 21 -4.70 14.24 0.94
CA ARG A 21 -4.17 15.61 0.93
C ARG A 21 -3.69 15.97 -0.46
N GLY A 22 -4.06 17.15 -0.95
CA GLY A 22 -3.61 17.65 -2.26
C GLY A 22 -3.94 16.74 -3.43
N GLY A 23 -5.07 16.04 -3.39
CA GLY A 23 -5.47 15.08 -4.44
C GLY A 23 -4.71 13.76 -4.40
N ILE A 24 -3.98 13.45 -3.33
CA ILE A 24 -3.26 12.18 -3.13
C ILE A 24 -3.93 11.44 -1.97
N PHE A 25 -4.35 10.19 -2.23
CA PHE A 25 -4.70 9.22 -1.20
C PHE A 25 -3.43 8.60 -0.65
N TYR A 26 -3.34 8.40 0.65
CA TYR A 26 -2.21 7.70 1.25
C TYR A 26 -2.58 6.93 2.51
N CYS A 27 -2.03 5.73 2.65
CA CYS A 27 -2.00 5.00 3.90
C CYS A 27 -0.76 5.42 4.69
N TYR A 28 -0.90 5.64 6.01
CA TYR A 28 0.22 6.14 6.82
C TYR A 28 0.50 5.33 8.09
N ASN A 29 -0.45 4.54 8.59
CA ASN A 29 -0.21 3.68 9.74
C ASN A 29 -1.01 2.37 9.64
N LEU A 30 -0.45 1.30 10.16
CA LEU A 30 -1.12 0.01 10.34
C LEU A 30 -0.87 -0.50 11.75
N GLU A 31 -1.96 -0.70 12.47
CA GLU A 31 -1.99 -1.33 13.79
C GLU A 31 -2.54 -2.76 13.66
N GLY A 32 -1.98 -3.68 14.43
CA GLY A 32 -2.34 -5.09 14.38
C GLY A 32 -1.54 -5.89 13.36
N ASN A 33 -2.04 -7.07 12.99
CA ASN A 33 -1.30 -8.07 12.23
C ASN A 33 -2.01 -8.62 10.99
N SER A 34 -3.19 -8.10 10.66
CA SER A 34 -3.99 -8.49 9.50
C SER A 34 -3.18 -8.54 8.21
N GLU A 35 -3.16 -9.71 7.57
CA GLU A 35 -2.50 -9.90 6.28
C GLU A 35 -3.23 -9.14 5.17
N VAL A 36 -4.57 -9.11 5.21
CA VAL A 36 -5.41 -8.34 4.28
C VAL A 36 -5.05 -6.86 4.32
N LEU A 37 -5.00 -6.26 5.52
CA LEU A 37 -4.68 -4.84 5.64
C LEU A 37 -3.22 -4.53 5.26
N LYS A 38 -2.28 -5.47 5.45
CA LYS A 38 -0.90 -5.33 4.95
C LYS A 38 -0.85 -5.32 3.42
N ILE A 39 -1.62 -6.19 2.77
CA ILE A 39 -1.74 -6.21 1.32
C ILE A 39 -2.30 -4.87 0.83
N LEU A 40 -3.35 -4.36 1.46
CA LEU A 40 -3.94 -3.06 1.11
C LEU A 40 -2.95 -1.91 1.32
N PHE A 41 -2.20 -1.88 2.42
CA PHE A 41 -1.20 -0.84 2.64
C PHE A 41 -0.08 -0.91 1.58
N THR A 42 0.37 -2.11 1.23
CA THR A 42 1.36 -2.31 0.15
C THR A 42 0.84 -1.75 -1.18
N ALA A 43 -0.42 -2.06 -1.50
CA ALA A 43 -1.06 -1.71 -2.76
C ALA A 43 -1.44 -0.22 -2.86
N LEU A 44 -1.88 0.38 -1.75
CA LEU A 44 -2.52 1.70 -1.69
C LEU A 44 -1.68 2.73 -0.93
N SER A 45 -0.39 2.47 -0.70
CA SER A 45 0.50 3.31 0.13
C SER A 45 0.40 4.79 -0.22
N LYS A 46 0.53 5.16 -1.51
CA LYS A 46 0.15 6.47 -2.04
C LYS A 46 -0.38 6.34 -3.45
N ILE A 47 -1.57 6.89 -3.71
CA ILE A 47 -2.23 6.90 -5.02
C ILE A 47 -2.64 8.34 -5.35
N PRO A 48 -2.17 8.92 -6.47
CA PRO A 48 -2.73 10.16 -6.97
C PRO A 48 -4.17 9.91 -7.42
N LEU A 49 -5.12 10.69 -6.89
CA LEU A 49 -6.54 10.54 -7.20
C LEU A 49 -6.97 11.33 -8.44
N ASN A 50 -6.13 12.28 -8.88
CA ASN A 50 -6.41 13.11 -10.05
C ASN A 50 -5.50 12.67 -11.21
N LEU A 51 -6.02 11.78 -12.07
CA LEU A 51 -5.25 11.19 -13.15
C LEU A 51 -5.94 11.49 -14.48
N ASN A 52 -5.47 12.53 -15.15
CA ASN A 52 -5.79 12.81 -16.54
C ASN A 52 -4.65 12.31 -17.44
N GLY A 53 -4.24 11.05 -17.28
CA GLY A 53 -3.19 10.42 -18.11
C GLY A 53 -2.39 9.32 -17.43
N THR A 54 -1.52 8.69 -18.23
CA THR A 54 -0.55 7.66 -17.78
C THR A 54 0.54 8.32 -16.94
N ILE A 55 0.43 8.24 -15.62
CA ILE A 55 1.47 8.69 -14.69
C ILE A 55 2.32 7.50 -14.26
N LYS A 56 3.63 7.68 -14.32
CA LYS A 56 4.61 6.80 -13.66
C LYS A 56 5.06 7.49 -12.39
N TRP A 57 4.85 6.87 -11.23
CA TRP A 57 5.41 7.38 -9.98
C TRP A 57 6.16 6.30 -9.24
N ARG A 58 7.13 6.75 -8.44
CA ARG A 58 7.97 5.92 -7.61
C ARG A 58 7.71 6.28 -6.16
N ASP A 59 7.36 5.29 -5.34
CA ASP A 59 7.17 5.51 -3.91
C ASP A 59 7.95 4.50 -3.07
N SER A 60 8.20 4.84 -1.82
CA SER A 60 8.85 4.00 -0.81
C SER A 60 7.80 3.35 0.07
N LEU A 61 7.73 2.01 0.09
CA LEU A 61 6.81 1.32 1.01
C LEU A 61 7.34 1.34 2.45
N PRO A 62 6.47 1.54 3.46
CA PRO A 62 6.86 1.46 4.85
C PRO A 62 7.24 0.02 5.25
N LEU A 63 8.38 -0.13 5.91
CA LEU A 63 8.92 -1.42 6.36
C LEU A 63 8.01 -2.19 7.33
N ALA A 64 7.15 -1.49 8.08
CA ALA A 64 6.17 -2.09 8.97
C ALA A 64 5.21 -3.04 8.23
N VAL A 65 4.96 -2.78 6.94
CA VAL A 65 4.05 -3.60 6.15
C VAL A 65 4.71 -4.91 5.73
N LEU A 66 6.03 -4.91 5.60
CA LEU A 66 6.78 -5.98 4.96
C LEU A 66 7.28 -7.06 5.94
N THR A 67 7.21 -6.86 7.26
CA THR A 67 7.88 -7.78 8.20
C THR A 67 7.20 -7.98 9.56
N LYS A 68 7.13 -9.25 10.02
CA LYS A 68 6.90 -9.66 11.42
C LYS A 68 8.23 -9.64 12.23
N LEU A 69 9.12 -8.69 11.97
CA LEU A 69 10.47 -8.72 12.53
C LEU A 69 10.46 -8.34 14.01
N ARG A 70 10.98 -9.25 14.86
CA ARG A 70 11.21 -9.02 16.32
C ARG A 70 12.09 -7.80 16.61
N PHE A 71 12.80 -7.30 15.59
CA PHE A 71 13.69 -6.13 15.66
C PHE A 71 13.16 -4.90 14.91
N LYS A 72 11.83 -4.78 14.74
CA LYS A 72 11.17 -3.65 14.05
C LYS A 72 11.77 -2.30 14.44
N ASN A 73 11.91 -2.01 15.74
CA ASN A 73 12.43 -0.74 16.25
C ASN A 73 13.90 -0.51 15.89
N LEU A 74 14.73 -1.56 15.92
CA LEU A 74 16.14 -1.47 15.54
C LEU A 74 16.29 -1.21 14.04
N ILE A 75 15.46 -1.84 13.21
CA ILE A 75 15.45 -1.60 11.75
C ILE A 75 14.99 -0.17 11.46
N TYR A 76 13.97 0.34 12.16
CA TYR A 76 13.54 1.73 12.03
C TYR A 76 14.64 2.70 12.44
N PHE A 77 15.31 2.44 13.55
CA PHE A 77 16.46 3.22 13.99
C PHE A 77 17.59 3.18 12.96
N LEU A 78 17.94 2.01 12.42
CA LEU A 78 18.95 1.91 11.37
C LEU A 78 18.52 2.60 10.07
N SER A 79 17.22 2.63 9.78
CA SER A 79 16.66 3.33 8.61
C SER A 79 16.82 4.85 8.69
N SER A 80 16.88 5.43 9.90
CA SER A 80 17.16 6.86 10.07
C SER A 80 18.63 7.22 9.81
N PHE A 81 19.55 6.24 9.79
CA PHE A 81 20.95 6.47 9.43
C PHE A 81 21.28 6.02 8.00
N TYR A 82 20.53 5.05 7.47
CA TYR A 82 20.74 4.48 6.14
C TYR A 82 19.46 4.49 5.29
N HIS A 83 19.08 5.69 4.84
CA HIS A 83 17.85 5.92 4.06
C HIS A 83 17.73 5.12 2.75
N ARG A 84 18.86 4.64 2.21
CA ARG A 84 18.93 3.91 0.93
C ARG A 84 18.69 2.41 1.06
N LEU A 85 18.92 1.82 2.24
CA LEU A 85 18.88 0.36 2.46
C LEU A 85 17.46 -0.22 2.53
N LEU A 86 16.44 0.62 2.70
CA LEU A 86 15.09 0.20 3.07
C LEU A 86 14.01 0.79 2.17
N LYS A 87 14.43 1.36 1.04
CA LYS A 87 13.57 2.00 0.08
C LYS A 87 13.04 0.95 -0.89
N VAL A 88 11.85 0.41 -0.62
CA VAL A 88 11.15 -0.42 -1.61
C VAL A 88 10.55 0.52 -2.64
N GLU A 89 11.31 0.75 -3.70
CA GLU A 89 10.88 1.59 -4.81
C GLU A 89 9.83 0.85 -5.63
N SER A 90 8.59 1.31 -5.50
CA SER A 90 7.46 0.74 -6.23
C SER A 90 7.17 1.61 -7.44
N ASN A 91 7.29 1.02 -8.63
CA ASN A 91 6.87 1.70 -9.86
C ASN A 91 5.39 1.48 -10.05
N PHE A 92 4.65 2.58 -10.06
CA PHE A 92 3.23 2.57 -10.36
C PHE A 92 3.00 3.01 -11.79
N VAL A 93 2.21 2.25 -12.54
CA VAL A 93 1.78 2.61 -13.89
C VAL A 93 0.26 2.65 -13.91
N ASN A 94 -0.28 3.80 -14.28
CA ASN A 94 -1.70 3.94 -14.57
C ASN A 94 -1.98 3.56 -16.02
N GLU A 95 -2.61 2.40 -16.25
CA GLU A 95 -2.90 1.91 -17.61
C GLU A 95 -4.10 2.62 -18.24
N ASP A 96 -5.19 2.85 -17.50
CA ASP A 96 -6.46 3.39 -18.02
C ASP A 96 -7.27 4.21 -16.98
N ASN A 97 -6.62 4.98 -16.10
CA ASN A 97 -7.19 5.72 -14.94
C ASN A 97 -7.85 4.86 -13.85
N PHE A 98 -8.19 3.61 -14.15
CA PHE A 98 -8.89 2.68 -13.27
C PHE A 98 -8.06 1.44 -12.94
N ARG A 99 -6.86 1.31 -13.51
CA ARG A 99 -5.98 0.16 -13.31
C ARG A 99 -4.58 0.63 -12.98
N TYR A 100 -4.06 0.11 -11.87
CA TYR A 100 -2.73 0.43 -11.36
C TYR A 100 -1.96 -0.85 -11.19
N GLN A 101 -0.69 -0.80 -11.54
CA GLN A 101 0.24 -1.88 -11.26
C GLN A 101 1.34 -1.38 -10.34
N VAL A 102 1.61 -2.10 -9.26
CA VAL A 102 2.71 -1.84 -8.33
C VAL A 102 3.73 -2.96 -8.48
N LYS A 103 4.96 -2.62 -8.87
CA LYS A 103 6.07 -3.59 -8.86
C LYS A 103 7.10 -3.15 -7.85
N GLY A 104 7.44 -4.02 -6.92
CA GLY A 104 8.51 -3.77 -5.96
C GLY A 104 9.30 -5.03 -5.64
N GLU A 105 10.47 -4.81 -5.06
CA GLU A 105 11.36 -5.85 -4.56
C GLU A 105 11.72 -5.51 -3.11
N PHE A 106 11.60 -6.48 -2.21
CA PHE A 106 11.98 -6.34 -0.82
C PHE A 106 12.75 -7.57 -0.35
N LEU A 107 13.98 -7.37 0.13
CA LEU A 107 14.89 -8.46 0.56
C LEU A 107 15.02 -9.58 -0.48
N GLY A 108 15.09 -9.23 -1.77
CA GLY A 108 15.20 -10.18 -2.88
C GLY A 108 13.89 -10.87 -3.30
N LYS A 109 12.81 -10.69 -2.53
CA LYS A 109 11.47 -11.18 -2.90
C LYS A 109 10.75 -10.17 -3.75
N LYS A 110 10.21 -10.62 -4.89
CA LYS A 110 9.49 -9.75 -5.83
C LYS A 110 8.01 -9.84 -5.54
N PHE A 111 7.32 -8.70 -5.65
CA PHE A 111 5.88 -8.68 -5.62
C PHE A 111 5.33 -7.81 -6.74
N LEU A 112 4.18 -8.25 -7.24
CA LEU A 112 3.40 -7.60 -8.27
C LEU A 112 1.99 -7.39 -7.75
N CYS A 113 1.63 -6.16 -7.45
CA CYS A 113 0.25 -5.82 -7.11
C CYS A 113 -0.46 -5.20 -8.32
N ARG A 114 -1.74 -5.52 -8.50
CA ARG A 114 -2.62 -4.77 -9.39
C ARG A 114 -3.85 -4.32 -8.61
N VAL A 115 -4.20 -3.04 -8.77
CA VAL A 115 -5.37 -2.43 -8.17
C VAL A 115 -6.32 -2.02 -9.28
N LYS A 116 -7.58 -2.42 -9.17
CA LYS A 116 -8.68 -1.97 -10.01
C LYS A 116 -9.57 -1.02 -9.20
N ILE A 117 -9.83 0.15 -9.75
CA ILE A 117 -10.76 1.15 -9.21
C ILE A 117 -12.05 1.10 -10.02
N SER A 118 -13.18 1.13 -9.34
CA SER A 118 -14.50 1.14 -9.98
C SER A 118 -14.78 2.47 -10.64
N GLN A 119 -15.35 2.43 -11.85
CA GLN A 119 -15.76 3.64 -12.58
C GLN A 119 -16.97 4.33 -11.94
N LYS A 120 -17.80 3.61 -11.18
CA LYS A 120 -19.08 4.10 -10.65
C LYS A 120 -18.88 5.05 -9.48
N ASP A 121 -17.99 4.69 -8.55
CA ASP A 121 -17.78 5.42 -7.30
C ASP A 121 -16.31 5.83 -7.08
N LYS A 122 -15.43 5.53 -8.03
CA LYS A 122 -13.99 5.81 -7.96
C LYS A 122 -13.30 5.20 -6.73
N PHE A 123 -13.85 4.10 -6.20
CA PHE A 123 -13.29 3.38 -5.07
C PHE A 123 -12.66 2.05 -5.49
N VAL A 124 -11.83 1.47 -4.61
CA VAL A 124 -11.13 0.21 -4.87
C VAL A 124 -12.13 -0.93 -5.05
N GLU A 125 -12.08 -1.58 -6.21
CA GLU A 125 -12.93 -2.70 -6.60
C GLU A 125 -12.22 -4.04 -6.40
N GLU A 126 -10.95 -4.11 -6.80
CA GLU A 126 -10.14 -5.32 -6.71
C GLU A 126 -8.68 -4.99 -6.40
N VAL A 127 -8.06 -5.79 -5.54
CA VAL A 127 -6.61 -5.78 -5.29
C VAL A 127 -6.11 -7.20 -5.47
N SER A 128 -5.20 -7.40 -6.42
CA SER A 128 -4.47 -8.65 -6.58
C SER A 128 -3.01 -8.44 -6.20
N LEU A 129 -2.47 -9.34 -5.38
CA LEU A 129 -1.07 -9.36 -5.00
C LEU A 129 -0.48 -10.72 -5.38
N LYS A 130 0.47 -10.69 -6.30
CA LYS A 130 1.28 -11.86 -6.64
C LYS A 130 2.64 -11.72 -5.96
N THR A 131 3.01 -12.75 -5.22
CA THR A 131 4.30 -12.91 -4.54
C THR A 131 4.93 -14.23 -4.98
N ASP A 132 6.17 -14.48 -4.59
CA ASP A 132 6.83 -15.77 -4.80
C ASP A 132 6.12 -16.94 -4.08
N GLU A 133 5.34 -16.63 -3.04
CA GLU A 133 4.64 -17.61 -2.19
C GLU A 133 3.20 -17.90 -2.68
N GLY A 134 2.67 -17.10 -3.61
CA GLY A 134 1.32 -17.29 -4.13
C GLY A 134 0.64 -16.01 -4.64
N VAL A 135 -0.62 -16.15 -5.03
CA VAL A 135 -1.48 -15.07 -5.52
C VAL A 135 -2.64 -14.87 -4.55
N PHE A 136 -2.76 -13.65 -4.03
CA PHE A 136 -3.86 -13.21 -3.18
C PHE A 136 -4.75 -12.26 -3.97
N VAL A 137 -6.07 -12.43 -3.88
CA VAL A 137 -7.04 -11.55 -4.57
C VAL A 137 -8.11 -11.13 -3.56
N LEU A 138 -8.29 -9.82 -3.42
CA LEU A 138 -9.31 -9.18 -2.63
C LEU A 138 -10.29 -8.49 -3.57
N LYS A 139 -11.57 -8.85 -3.49
CA LYS A 139 -12.65 -8.23 -4.28
C LYS A 139 -13.66 -7.60 -3.35
N ARG A 140 -14.12 -6.41 -3.71
CA ARG A 140 -15.26 -5.76 -3.07
C ARG A 140 -16.55 -6.43 -3.55
N ALA A 141 -17.35 -6.93 -2.60
CA ALA A 141 -18.66 -7.53 -2.85
C ALA A 141 -19.71 -6.48 -3.25
#